data_AF-A0A7G9RC00-F1
#
_entry.id   AF-A0A7G9RC00-F1
#
_cell.length_a   1.000
_cell.length_b   1.000
_cell.length_c   1.000
_cell.angle_alpha   90.00
_cell.angle_beta   90.00
_cell.angle_gamma   90.00
#
_symmetry.space_group_name_H-M   'P 1'
#
loop_
_entity.id
_entity.type
_entity.pdbx_description
1 polymer ?
#
loop_
_entity_poly.entity_id
_entity_poly.type
_entity_poly.pdbx_seq_one_letter_code
_entity_poly.pdbx_strand_id
1 'polypeptide(L)'
;MSHPEQLGFFLAVADANPAIVRGGRVLEIGSYDVNGSIRSLFESAREYVGVDLDDGPGVDVVGFGHEIADADGSFDLTISGECFEHDPHWRATFANMSRLARPGGLVAFSCASRGRPEHGTRRTDETLSPGTQSVGLDYYRNLIEADFLEMPLAEWFSVWRFWYLPTHFDLYFAGIRRGGDLNAHLPDTSRVDRLAELMPRAHRLARLPLRGLAATAASEARFQTLIVPYWYTLLRLMPSSTR
;
A
#
# COMPACT_ATOMS: atom_id res chain seq x y z
N MET A 1 1.69 -7.73 -1.00
CA MET A 1 3.01 -8.41 -0.90
C MET A 1 4.16 -7.42 -0.97
N SER A 2 5.24 -7.68 -0.25
CA SER A 2 6.41 -6.81 -0.21
C SER A 2 7.27 -6.84 -1.47
N HIS A 3 7.75 -5.68 -1.89
CA HIS A 3 8.72 -5.54 -2.99
C HIS A 3 9.57 -4.25 -2.84
N PRO A 4 10.72 -4.15 -3.55
CA PRO A 4 11.67 -3.06 -3.34
C PRO A 4 11.11 -1.65 -3.54
N GLU A 5 10.17 -1.47 -4.47
CA GLU A 5 9.56 -0.16 -4.73
C GLU A 5 8.64 0.30 -3.60
N GLN A 6 7.83 -0.61 -3.03
CA GLN A 6 7.05 -0.34 -1.83
C GLN A 6 7.98 0.05 -0.66
N LEU A 7 9.01 -0.76 -0.38
CA LEU A 7 9.99 -0.46 0.67
C LEU A 7 10.64 0.91 0.45
N GLY A 8 11.00 1.22 -0.81
CA GLY A 8 11.57 2.51 -1.17
C GLY A 8 10.62 3.69 -0.97
N PHE A 9 9.31 3.50 -1.19
CA PHE A 9 8.30 4.52 -0.89
C PHE A 9 8.21 4.79 0.62
N PHE A 10 8.08 3.75 1.45
CA PHE A 10 8.02 3.94 2.90
C PHE A 10 9.34 4.45 3.50
N LEU A 11 10.48 4.12 2.90
CA LEU A 11 11.77 4.71 3.26
C LEU A 11 11.79 6.22 2.94
N ALA A 12 11.25 6.62 1.78
CA ALA A 12 11.11 8.05 1.45
C ALA A 12 10.17 8.76 2.42
N VAL A 13 9.09 8.11 2.87
CA VAL A 13 8.18 8.62 3.91
C VAL A 13 8.92 8.79 5.25
N ALA A 14 9.64 7.77 5.71
CA ALA A 14 10.38 7.82 6.97
C ALA A 14 11.46 8.90 6.96
N ASP A 15 12.26 8.98 5.89
CA ASP A 15 13.34 9.96 5.75
C ASP A 15 12.86 11.41 5.66
N ALA A 16 11.66 11.63 5.11
CA ALA A 16 11.04 12.96 5.10
C ALA A 16 10.50 13.37 6.48
N ASN A 17 10.30 12.40 7.39
CA ASN A 17 9.60 12.58 8.66
C ASN A 17 10.39 12.07 9.88
N PRO A 18 11.70 12.33 10.02
CA PRO A 18 12.51 11.71 11.06
C PRO A 18 12.07 12.10 12.48
N ALA A 19 11.49 13.29 12.66
CA ALA A 19 10.99 13.76 13.94
C ALA A 19 9.63 13.16 14.34
N ILE A 20 8.82 12.74 13.36
CA ILE A 20 7.55 12.03 13.59
C ILE A 20 7.82 10.56 13.84
N VAL A 21 8.75 9.97 13.09
CA VAL A 21 9.14 8.57 13.30
C VAL A 21 9.84 8.44 14.65
N ARG A 22 10.89 9.24 14.91
CA ARG A 22 11.66 9.11 16.16
C ARG A 22 10.82 9.44 17.38
N GLY A 23 10.56 8.43 18.21
CA GLY A 23 9.78 8.60 19.44
C GLY A 23 8.27 8.75 19.23
N GLY A 24 7.78 8.68 17.99
CA GLY A 24 6.36 8.69 17.67
C GLY A 24 5.70 7.31 17.78
N ARG A 25 4.38 7.30 17.62
CA ARG A 25 3.55 6.09 17.56
C ARG A 25 3.11 5.83 16.13
N VAL A 26 3.43 4.66 15.61
CA VAL A 26 3.14 4.25 14.22
C VAL A 26 2.09 3.13 14.22
N LEU A 27 1.08 3.25 13.37
CA LEU A 27 0.11 2.20 13.07
C LEU A 27 0.34 1.68 11.66
N GLU A 28 0.46 0.37 11.48
CA GLU A 28 0.47 -0.30 10.18
C GLU A 28 -0.80 -1.14 10.02
N ILE A 29 -1.56 -0.91 8.95
CA ILE A 29 -2.68 -1.76 8.54
C ILE A 29 -2.25 -2.68 7.40
N GLY A 30 -2.53 -3.98 7.52
CA GLY A 30 -2.03 -5.01 6.60
C GLY A 30 -0.57 -5.35 6.88
N SER A 31 -0.23 -5.63 8.14
CA SER A 31 1.16 -5.75 8.61
C SER A 31 1.77 -7.15 8.51
N TYR A 32 1.02 -8.16 8.06
CA TYR A 32 1.52 -9.53 8.00
C TYR A 32 2.72 -9.64 7.05
N ASP A 33 3.85 -10.09 7.58
CA ASP A 33 5.09 -10.27 6.82
C ASP A 33 5.06 -11.58 6.03
N VAL A 34 4.69 -11.46 4.75
CA VAL A 34 4.68 -12.58 3.78
C VAL A 34 6.08 -12.84 3.20
N ASN A 35 6.80 -11.76 2.85
CA ASN A 35 8.06 -11.83 2.09
C ASN A 35 8.94 -10.57 2.26
N GLY A 36 8.76 -9.85 3.36
CA GLY A 36 9.48 -8.64 3.75
C GLY A 36 8.55 -7.64 4.47
N SER A 37 9.04 -7.02 5.54
CA SER A 37 8.27 -6.03 6.31
C SER A 37 8.82 -4.61 6.16
N ILE A 38 7.91 -3.62 6.07
CA ILE A 38 8.25 -2.19 6.15
C ILE A 38 8.52 -1.73 7.59
N ARG A 39 8.22 -2.55 8.61
CA ARG A 39 8.40 -2.23 10.03
C ARG A 39 9.84 -1.80 10.37
N SER A 40 10.83 -2.44 9.76
CA SER A 40 12.26 -2.12 9.95
C SER A 40 12.62 -0.66 9.61
N LEU A 41 11.84 0.00 8.73
CA LEU A 41 12.05 1.40 8.35
C LEU A 41 11.64 2.38 9.47
N PHE A 42 10.95 1.88 10.50
CA PHE A 42 10.37 2.67 11.60
C PHE A 42 10.89 2.24 12.97
N GLU A 43 12.03 1.54 13.05
CA GLU A 43 12.63 1.04 14.30
C GLU A 43 12.90 2.13 15.37
N SER A 44 13.03 3.39 14.95
CA SER A 44 13.23 4.51 15.88
C SER A 44 11.93 5.05 16.50
N ALA A 45 10.77 4.50 16.12
CA ALA A 45 9.49 4.78 16.76
C ALA A 45 9.50 4.35 18.23
N ARG A 46 8.77 5.09 19.07
CA ARG A 46 8.54 4.68 20.46
C ARG A 46 7.70 3.40 20.49
N GLU A 47 6.77 3.30 19.56
CA GLU A 47 5.82 2.21 19.46
C GLU A 47 5.37 2.05 18.02
N TYR A 48 5.28 0.80 17.59
CA TYR A 48 4.81 0.40 16.27
C TYR A 48 3.78 -0.71 16.47
N VAL A 49 2.57 -0.48 15.97
CA VAL A 49 1.45 -1.43 16.08
C VAL A 49 1.09 -1.92 14.69
N GLY A 50 1.27 -3.20 14.43
CA GLY A 50 0.85 -3.87 13.21
C GLY A 50 -0.52 -4.53 13.38
N VAL A 51 -1.41 -4.28 12.43
CA VAL A 51 -2.75 -4.85 12.35
C VAL A 51 -2.87 -5.70 11.10
N ASP A 52 -3.34 -6.92 11.25
CA ASP A 52 -3.74 -7.78 10.12
C ASP A 52 -4.92 -8.68 10.50
N LEU A 53 -5.47 -9.42 9.54
CA LEU A 53 -6.64 -10.27 9.71
C LEU A 53 -6.32 -11.63 10.34
N ASP A 54 -5.04 -12.02 10.34
CA ASP A 54 -4.56 -13.27 10.94
C ASP A 54 -3.36 -13.02 11.85
N ASP A 55 -3.15 -13.88 12.83
CA ASP A 55 -1.97 -13.83 13.68
C ASP A 55 -0.74 -14.31 12.91
N GLY A 56 0.40 -13.65 13.11
CA GLY A 56 1.64 -14.02 12.43
C GLY A 56 2.75 -12.99 12.46
N PRO A 57 3.81 -13.20 11.66
CA PRO A 57 4.95 -12.31 11.59
C PRO A 57 4.53 -10.85 11.32
N GLY A 58 4.94 -9.93 12.18
CA GLY A 58 4.64 -8.50 12.01
C GLY A 58 3.26 -8.06 12.49
N VAL A 59 2.44 -8.94 13.07
CA VAL A 59 1.10 -8.62 13.58
C VAL A 59 1.12 -8.50 15.11
N ASP A 60 0.65 -7.36 15.63
CA ASP A 60 0.48 -7.12 17.07
C ASP A 60 -0.99 -7.20 17.49
N VAL A 61 -1.91 -6.86 16.58
CA VAL A 61 -3.36 -6.86 16.80
C VAL A 61 -4.05 -7.55 15.62
N VAL A 62 -4.82 -8.59 15.90
CA VAL A 62 -5.64 -9.27 14.89
C VAL A 62 -7.00 -8.57 14.77
N GLY A 63 -7.33 -8.08 13.59
CA GLY A 63 -8.62 -7.45 13.32
C GLY A 63 -8.67 -6.65 12.02
N PHE A 64 -9.85 -6.14 11.70
CA PHE A 64 -10.02 -5.29 10.52
C PHE A 64 -9.50 -3.88 10.77
N GLY A 65 -8.77 -3.31 9.80
CA GLY A 65 -8.21 -1.96 9.92
C GLY A 65 -9.26 -0.87 10.14
N HIS A 66 -10.47 -1.04 9.62
CA HIS A 66 -11.60 -0.13 9.84
C HIS A 66 -12.29 -0.29 11.22
N GLU A 67 -11.95 -1.34 11.98
CA GLU A 67 -12.51 -1.62 13.31
C GLU A 67 -11.58 -1.23 14.46
N ILE A 68 -10.36 -0.78 14.16
CA ILE A 68 -9.41 -0.30 15.18
C ILE A 68 -10.01 0.88 15.94
N ALA A 69 -10.25 0.65 17.24
CA ALA A 69 -11.07 1.49 18.11
C ALA A 69 -10.27 2.44 19.01
N ASP A 70 -8.95 2.55 18.81
CA ASP A 70 -8.14 3.58 19.48
C ASP A 70 -8.77 4.98 19.29
N ALA A 71 -8.53 5.85 20.26
CA ALA A 71 -9.02 7.23 20.23
C ALA A 71 -8.51 8.00 18.99
N ASP A 72 -9.30 8.99 18.56
CA ASP A 72 -8.93 9.89 17.47
C ASP A 72 -7.58 10.54 17.73
N GLY A 73 -6.73 10.58 16.70
CA GLY A 73 -5.41 11.17 16.80
C GLY A 73 -4.45 10.48 17.77
N SER A 74 -4.62 9.19 18.01
CA SER A 74 -3.74 8.40 18.88
C SER A 74 -2.39 8.04 18.24
N PHE A 75 -2.22 8.23 16.93
CA PHE A 75 -1.00 7.91 16.20
C PHE A 75 -0.38 9.14 15.52
N ASP A 76 0.95 9.19 15.49
CA ASP A 76 1.73 10.21 14.77
C ASP A 76 1.77 9.92 13.27
N LEU A 77 1.78 8.63 12.93
CA LEU A 77 1.85 8.11 11.57
C LEU A 77 0.93 6.89 11.45
N THR A 78 0.09 6.87 10.42
CA THR A 78 -0.65 5.66 10.01
C THR A 78 -0.22 5.26 8.61
N ILE A 79 0.12 3.98 8.43
CA ILE A 79 0.63 3.43 7.18
C ILE A 79 -0.10 2.15 6.77
N SER A 80 -0.12 1.86 5.48
CA SER A 80 -0.69 0.63 4.93
C SER A 80 0.05 0.26 3.65
N GLY A 81 0.66 -0.92 3.60
CA GLY A 81 1.39 -1.38 2.44
C GLY A 81 0.69 -2.53 1.74
N GLU A 82 0.28 -2.36 0.49
CA GLU A 82 -0.18 -3.48 -0.37
C GLU A 82 -1.36 -4.25 0.24
N CYS A 83 -2.30 -3.51 0.82
CA CYS A 83 -3.44 -4.04 1.58
C CYS A 83 -4.80 -3.68 0.94
N PHE A 84 -4.97 -2.45 0.45
CA PHE A 84 -6.30 -1.96 0.05
C PHE A 84 -6.89 -2.67 -1.17
N GLU A 85 -6.06 -3.20 -2.06
CA GLU A 85 -6.51 -4.02 -3.18
C GLU A 85 -7.24 -5.29 -2.71
N HIS A 86 -6.93 -5.76 -1.51
CA HIS A 86 -7.49 -6.95 -0.87
C HIS A 86 -8.61 -6.64 0.15
N ASP A 87 -8.87 -5.37 0.42
CA ASP A 87 -9.83 -4.93 1.44
C ASP A 87 -11.16 -4.46 0.79
N PRO A 88 -12.27 -5.22 0.93
CA PRO A 88 -13.58 -4.76 0.44
C PRO A 88 -14.08 -3.51 1.21
N HIS A 89 -13.50 -3.22 2.37
CA HIS A 89 -13.80 -2.07 3.23
C HIS A 89 -12.73 -0.96 3.15
N TRP A 90 -11.88 -0.94 2.10
CA TRP A 90 -10.76 0.00 1.99
C TRP A 90 -11.13 1.47 2.23
N ARG A 91 -12.35 1.89 1.88
CA ARG A 91 -12.86 3.25 2.16
C ARG A 91 -12.97 3.52 3.65
N ALA A 92 -13.56 2.58 4.40
CA ALA A 92 -13.68 2.68 5.84
C ALA A 92 -12.31 2.55 6.52
N THR A 93 -11.44 1.68 6.00
CA THR A 93 -10.07 1.51 6.51
C THR A 93 -9.25 2.79 6.34
N PHE A 94 -9.25 3.39 5.15
CA PHE A 94 -8.57 4.65 4.91
C PHE A 94 -9.15 5.82 5.72
N ALA A 95 -10.48 5.87 5.89
CA ALA A 95 -11.12 6.85 6.78
C ALA A 95 -10.69 6.65 8.24
N ASN A 96 -10.58 5.40 8.71
CA ASN A 96 -10.15 5.09 10.07
C ASN A 96 -8.68 5.44 10.29
N MET A 97 -7.80 5.11 9.35
CA MET A 97 -6.40 5.58 9.35
C MET A 97 -6.33 7.11 9.47
N SER A 98 -7.15 7.82 8.68
CA SER A 98 -7.23 9.29 8.72
C SER A 98 -7.78 9.84 10.05
N ARG A 99 -8.65 9.12 10.73
CA ARG A 99 -9.17 9.46 12.07
C ARG A 99 -8.12 9.22 13.17
N LEU A 100 -7.39 8.12 13.07
CA LEU A 100 -6.39 7.67 14.04
C LEU A 100 -5.10 8.49 13.96
N ALA A 101 -4.75 9.04 12.80
CA ALA A 101 -3.67 9.99 12.66
C ALA A 101 -4.01 11.33 13.34
N ARG A 102 -3.13 11.81 14.21
CA ARG A 102 -3.33 13.09 14.91
C ARG A 102 -3.30 14.26 13.93
N PRO A 103 -3.92 15.41 14.28
CA PRO A 103 -3.71 16.65 13.54
C PRO A 103 -2.21 16.96 13.37
N GLY A 104 -1.80 17.26 12.13
CA GLY A 104 -0.41 17.51 11.75
C GLY A 104 0.45 16.25 11.63
N GLY A 105 -0.10 15.06 11.92
CA GLY A 105 0.50 13.75 11.65
C GLY A 105 0.38 13.36 10.18
N LEU A 106 0.87 12.18 9.84
CA LEU A 106 0.93 11.70 8.46
C LEU A 106 0.11 10.42 8.26
N VAL A 107 -0.53 10.31 7.10
CA VAL A 107 -1.15 9.07 6.59
C VAL A 107 -0.45 8.74 5.28
N ALA A 108 0.01 7.51 5.10
CA ALA A 108 0.59 7.08 3.83
C ALA A 108 0.20 5.63 3.47
N PHE A 109 0.03 5.34 2.19
CA PHE A 109 -0.21 3.97 1.76
C PHE A 109 0.39 3.67 0.38
N SER A 110 0.55 2.38 0.10
CA SER A 110 0.71 1.83 -1.23
C SER A 110 -0.38 0.79 -1.49
N CYS A 111 -0.84 0.66 -2.74
CA CYS A 111 -1.76 -0.38 -3.15
C CYS A 111 -1.63 -0.70 -4.64
N ALA A 112 -2.08 -1.90 -5.01
CA ALA A 112 -2.16 -2.29 -6.42
C ALA A 112 -3.10 -1.36 -7.19
N SER A 113 -2.62 -0.85 -8.33
CA SER A 113 -3.36 0.05 -9.19
C SER A 113 -3.48 -0.48 -10.62
N ARG A 114 -4.09 0.33 -11.48
CA ARG A 114 -4.47 -0.04 -12.84
C ARG A 114 -3.29 -0.68 -13.57
N GLY A 115 -3.49 -1.93 -14.01
CA GLY A 115 -2.48 -2.66 -14.76
C GLY A 115 -1.72 -3.70 -13.95
N ARG A 116 -1.88 -3.72 -12.62
CA ARG A 116 -1.31 -4.75 -11.76
C ARG A 116 -2.11 -6.04 -11.87
N PRO A 117 -1.51 -7.15 -12.32
CA PRO A 117 -2.20 -8.44 -12.36
C PRO A 117 -2.69 -8.85 -10.98
N GLU A 118 -3.88 -9.44 -10.93
CA GLU A 118 -4.42 -10.03 -9.71
C GLU A 118 -3.46 -11.06 -9.09
N HIS A 119 -3.45 -11.06 -7.77
CA HIS A 119 -2.69 -11.96 -6.91
C HIS A 119 -3.45 -12.12 -5.59
N GLY A 120 -3.10 -13.11 -4.76
CA GLY A 120 -3.66 -13.26 -3.41
C GLY A 120 -5.16 -13.57 -3.37
N THR A 121 -5.70 -14.25 -4.38
CA THR A 121 -7.12 -14.65 -4.50
C THR A 121 -7.23 -16.12 -4.86
N ARG A 122 -8.44 -16.72 -4.75
CA ARG A 122 -8.68 -18.12 -5.16
C ARG A 122 -8.45 -18.38 -6.64
N ARG A 123 -8.56 -17.33 -7.46
CA ARG A 123 -8.28 -17.39 -8.90
C ARG A 123 -6.78 -17.39 -9.20
N THR A 124 -5.95 -17.05 -8.23
CA THR A 124 -4.52 -16.84 -8.35
C THR A 124 -3.77 -17.62 -7.27
N ASP A 125 -2.67 -17.10 -6.73
CA ASP A 125 -1.96 -17.73 -5.61
C ASP A 125 -2.42 -17.12 -4.29
N GLU A 126 -3.23 -17.88 -3.55
CA GLU A 126 -3.80 -17.54 -2.25
C GLU A 126 -2.74 -17.24 -1.18
N THR A 127 -1.53 -17.80 -1.31
CA THR A 127 -0.44 -17.61 -0.33
C THR A 127 0.10 -16.18 -0.30
N LEU A 128 -0.25 -15.37 -1.30
CA LEU A 128 0.17 -13.98 -1.42
C LEU A 128 -0.70 -13.00 -0.62
N SER A 129 -1.77 -13.48 0.04
CA SER A 129 -2.64 -12.71 0.93
C SER A 129 -3.19 -13.57 2.08
N PRO A 130 -2.33 -14.12 2.96
CA PRO A 130 -2.74 -15.11 3.97
C PRO A 130 -3.83 -14.59 4.91
N GLY A 131 -3.74 -13.33 5.34
CA GLY A 131 -4.73 -12.69 6.21
C GLY A 131 -6.15 -12.75 5.64
N THR A 132 -6.34 -12.41 4.36
CA THR A 132 -7.68 -12.48 3.74
C THR A 132 -8.20 -13.90 3.63
N GLN A 133 -7.33 -14.87 3.33
CA GLN A 133 -7.72 -16.27 3.20
C GLN A 133 -8.14 -16.88 4.53
N SER A 134 -7.48 -16.49 5.63
CA SER A 134 -7.82 -16.96 6.99
C SER A 134 -9.27 -16.63 7.38
N VAL A 135 -9.79 -15.49 6.92
CA VAL A 135 -11.16 -15.02 7.19
C VAL A 135 -12.13 -15.29 6.02
N GLY A 136 -11.68 -16.03 5.00
CA GLY A 136 -12.50 -16.45 3.87
C GLY A 136 -12.81 -15.37 2.82
N LEU A 137 -12.12 -14.23 2.86
CA LEU A 137 -12.26 -13.15 1.90
C LEU A 137 -11.58 -13.48 0.57
N ASP A 138 -12.24 -13.10 -0.52
CA ASP A 138 -11.78 -13.31 -1.90
C ASP A 138 -12.19 -12.11 -2.74
N TYR A 139 -11.52 -11.00 -2.42
CA TYR A 139 -11.73 -9.69 -3.02
C TYR A 139 -10.39 -9.22 -3.57
N TYR A 140 -10.43 -8.67 -4.79
CA TYR A 140 -9.31 -7.96 -5.37
C TYR A 140 -9.79 -6.82 -6.24
N ARG A 141 -9.20 -5.64 -6.09
CA ARG A 141 -9.44 -4.48 -6.95
C ARG A 141 -8.19 -3.62 -7.09
N ASN A 142 -7.81 -3.32 -8.32
CA ASN A 142 -6.85 -2.27 -8.63
C ASN A 142 -7.47 -0.89 -8.37
N LEU A 143 -7.05 -0.23 -7.30
CA LEU A 143 -7.55 1.10 -6.93
C LEU A 143 -6.80 2.18 -7.70
N ILE A 144 -7.51 3.23 -8.11
CA ILE A 144 -6.95 4.39 -8.81
C ILE A 144 -7.18 5.66 -8.01
N GLU A 145 -6.40 6.70 -8.28
CA GLU A 145 -6.55 8.01 -7.63
C GLU A 145 -8.00 8.52 -7.61
N ALA A 146 -8.73 8.35 -8.71
CA ALA A 146 -10.13 8.76 -8.80
C ALA A 146 -11.04 8.10 -7.75
N ASP A 147 -10.76 6.85 -7.34
CA ASP A 147 -11.54 6.17 -6.30
C ASP A 147 -11.44 6.90 -4.96
N PHE A 148 -10.26 7.46 -4.64
CA PHE A 148 -10.01 8.20 -3.39
C PHE A 148 -10.49 9.65 -3.46
N LEU A 149 -10.51 10.25 -4.65
CA LEU A 149 -11.03 11.62 -4.85
C LEU A 149 -12.55 11.73 -4.62
N GLU A 150 -13.27 10.61 -4.59
CA GLU A 150 -14.68 10.57 -4.15
C GLU A 150 -14.85 10.75 -2.62
N MET A 151 -13.75 10.67 -1.86
CA MET A 151 -13.74 10.85 -0.41
C MET A 151 -13.45 12.32 -0.06
N PRO A 152 -13.81 12.79 1.16
CA PRO A 152 -13.62 14.19 1.53
C PRO A 152 -12.17 14.50 1.94
N LEU A 153 -11.21 14.26 1.03
CA LEU A 153 -9.78 14.44 1.29
C LEU A 153 -9.43 15.87 1.74
N ALA A 154 -10.12 16.88 1.19
CA ALA A 154 -9.92 18.27 1.58
C ALA A 154 -10.31 18.53 3.05
N GLU A 155 -11.23 17.75 3.63
CA GLU A 155 -11.59 17.83 5.04
C GLU A 155 -10.56 17.10 5.92
N TRP A 156 -9.95 16.03 5.39
CA TRP A 156 -9.01 15.18 6.11
C TRP A 156 -7.55 15.66 6.03
N PHE A 157 -7.15 16.34 4.97
CA PHE A 157 -5.75 16.64 4.73
C PHE A 157 -5.55 18.13 4.43
N SER A 158 -4.53 18.72 5.04
CA SER A 158 -4.06 20.07 4.68
C SER A 158 -3.32 20.03 3.36
N VAL A 159 -2.52 18.98 3.14
CA VAL A 159 -1.75 18.73 1.92
C VAL A 159 -1.72 17.22 1.70
N TRP A 160 -1.92 16.77 0.47
CA TRP A 160 -1.78 15.38 0.08
C TRP A 160 -1.24 15.26 -1.35
N ARG A 161 -0.75 14.06 -1.69
CA ARG A 161 -0.31 13.75 -3.05
C ARG A 161 -0.50 12.26 -3.34
N PHE A 162 -0.85 11.98 -4.58
CA PHE A 162 -0.81 10.64 -5.16
C PHE A 162 0.37 10.53 -6.13
N TRP A 163 0.94 9.34 -6.22
CA TRP A 163 1.92 8.98 -7.25
C TRP A 163 1.53 7.62 -7.82
N TYR A 164 1.27 7.57 -9.12
CA TYR A 164 1.06 6.31 -9.82
C TYR A 164 2.31 6.00 -10.66
N LEU A 165 2.93 4.86 -10.39
CA LEU A 165 4.14 4.45 -11.11
C LEU A 165 3.82 3.31 -12.08
N PRO A 166 3.78 3.56 -13.41
CA PRO A 166 3.37 2.57 -14.40
C PRO A 166 4.38 1.42 -14.57
N THR A 167 5.54 1.50 -13.91
CA THR A 167 6.56 0.44 -13.98
C THR A 167 6.18 -0.79 -13.18
N HIS A 168 5.67 -0.60 -11.97
CA HIS A 168 5.18 -1.67 -11.10
C HIS A 168 3.67 -1.67 -10.88
N PHE A 169 2.96 -0.63 -11.36
CA PHE A 169 1.50 -0.47 -11.29
C PHE A 169 0.97 -0.22 -9.87
N ASP A 170 1.75 0.47 -9.03
CA ASP A 170 1.29 0.85 -7.70
C ASP A 170 0.87 2.30 -7.65
N LEU A 171 -0.15 2.54 -6.83
CA LEU A 171 -0.58 3.85 -6.41
C LEU A 171 -0.06 4.09 -5.00
N TYR A 172 0.71 5.15 -4.85
CA TYR A 172 1.18 5.65 -3.57
C TYR A 172 0.39 6.89 -3.17
N PHE A 173 0.20 7.06 -1.88
CA PHE A 173 -0.42 8.24 -1.29
C PHE A 173 0.33 8.67 -0.04
N ALA A 174 0.45 9.98 0.16
CA ALA A 174 0.81 10.57 1.44
C ALA A 174 -0.01 11.83 1.68
N GLY A 175 -0.53 11.98 2.90
CA GLY A 175 -1.36 13.10 3.32
C GLY A 175 -1.04 13.56 4.73
N ILE A 176 -0.92 14.87 4.92
CA ILE A 176 -0.71 15.50 6.23
C ILE A 176 -2.06 15.85 6.83
N ARG A 177 -2.37 15.27 7.97
CA ARG A 177 -3.67 15.43 8.62
C ARG A 177 -3.93 16.90 8.93
N ARG A 178 -5.10 17.38 8.52
CA ARG A 178 -5.55 18.75 8.80
C ARG A 178 -5.58 19.06 10.30
N GLY A 179 -5.14 20.27 10.65
CA GLY A 179 -5.09 20.80 12.02
C GLY A 179 -3.72 20.59 12.69
N GLY A 180 -3.51 21.24 13.83
CA GLY A 180 -2.26 21.15 14.60
C GLY A 180 -1.04 21.80 13.90
N ASP A 181 0.13 21.63 14.51
CA ASP A 181 1.40 22.08 13.93
C ASP A 181 1.83 21.12 12.80
N LEU A 182 2.00 21.66 11.59
CA LEU A 182 2.35 20.90 10.38
C LEU A 182 3.84 20.51 10.36
N ASN A 183 4.24 19.60 11.24
CA ASN A 183 5.61 19.10 11.33
C ASN A 183 5.88 17.92 10.37
N ALA A 184 4.83 17.34 9.79
CA ALA A 184 4.93 16.30 8.77
C ALA A 184 5.31 16.90 7.41
N HIS A 185 6.02 16.11 6.61
CA HIS A 185 6.41 16.46 5.25
C HIS A 185 6.03 15.32 4.31
N LEU A 186 5.52 15.66 3.13
CA LEU A 186 5.36 14.67 2.08
C LEU A 186 6.73 14.23 1.56
N PRO A 187 6.91 12.96 1.14
CA PRO A 187 8.13 12.55 0.49
C PRO A 187 8.36 13.35 -0.80
N ASP A 188 9.63 13.58 -1.13
CA ASP A 188 10.01 14.30 -2.36
C ASP A 188 9.58 13.51 -3.60
N THR A 189 8.89 14.18 -4.54
CA THR A 189 8.38 13.52 -5.76
C THR A 189 9.51 12.92 -6.60
N SER A 190 10.67 13.57 -6.73
CA SER A 190 11.78 13.00 -7.51
C SER A 190 12.35 11.73 -6.89
N ARG A 191 12.22 11.58 -5.56
CA ARG A 191 12.58 10.34 -4.86
C ARG A 191 11.57 9.23 -5.13
N VAL A 192 10.27 9.54 -5.10
CA VAL A 192 9.21 8.56 -5.41
C VAL A 192 9.28 8.14 -6.89
N ASP A 193 9.48 9.08 -7.82
CA ASP A 193 9.57 8.77 -9.25
C ASP A 193 10.76 7.84 -9.57
N ARG A 194 11.89 7.98 -8.85
CA ARG A 194 13.06 7.13 -9.00
C ARG A 194 12.84 5.68 -8.56
N LEU A 195 11.76 5.36 -7.84
CA LEU A 195 11.40 3.97 -7.54
C LEU A 195 11.17 3.17 -8.82
N ALA A 196 10.78 3.83 -9.93
CA ALA A 196 10.64 3.20 -11.24
C ALA A 196 11.95 2.60 -11.79
N GLU A 197 13.10 3.01 -11.25
CA GLU A 197 14.42 2.54 -11.66
C GLU A 197 14.87 1.26 -10.94
N LEU A 198 14.29 0.97 -9.77
CA LEU A 198 14.61 -0.22 -8.97
C LEU A 198 14.28 -1.52 -9.70
N MET A 199 13.22 -1.49 -10.52
CA MET A 199 12.86 -2.65 -11.34
C MET A 199 13.92 -2.92 -12.43
N PRO A 200 14.46 -4.15 -12.49
CA PRO A 200 15.43 -4.50 -13.53
C PRO A 200 14.84 -4.30 -14.93
N ARG A 201 15.69 -3.92 -15.90
CA ARG A 201 15.26 -3.60 -17.27
C ARG A 201 14.48 -4.74 -17.92
N ALA A 202 14.89 -5.99 -17.69
CA ALA A 202 14.20 -7.18 -18.21
C ALA A 202 12.73 -7.26 -17.74
N HIS A 203 12.48 -7.08 -16.44
CA HIS A 203 11.11 -7.07 -15.89
C HIS A 203 10.30 -5.87 -16.39
N ARG A 204 10.93 -4.70 -16.56
CA ARG A 204 10.25 -3.53 -17.16
C ARG A 204 9.77 -3.81 -18.59
N LEU A 205 10.60 -4.47 -19.40
CA LEU A 205 10.25 -4.86 -20.77
C LEU A 205 9.13 -5.91 -20.79
N ALA A 206 9.20 -6.92 -19.92
CA ALA A 206 8.16 -7.93 -19.78
C ALA A 206 6.77 -7.36 -19.41
N ARG A 207 6.74 -6.20 -18.74
CA ARG A 207 5.52 -5.49 -18.36
C ARG A 207 5.00 -4.50 -19.42
N LEU A 208 5.69 -4.26 -20.54
CA LEU A 208 5.20 -3.34 -21.57
C LEU A 208 3.84 -3.72 -22.16
N PRO A 209 3.54 -5.01 -22.47
CA PRO A 209 2.22 -5.40 -22.94
C PRO A 209 1.11 -5.10 -21.92
N LEU A 210 1.40 -5.29 -20.62
CA LEU A 210 0.48 -4.98 -19.53
C LEU A 210 0.10 -3.51 -19.55
N ARG A 211 1.06 -2.60 -19.74
CA ARG A 211 0.80 -1.15 -19.81
C ARG A 211 -0.12 -0.78 -20.96
N GLY A 212 0.15 -1.33 -22.15
CA GLY A 212 -0.68 -1.08 -23.33
C GLY A 212 -2.11 -1.58 -23.16
N LEU A 213 -2.27 -2.79 -22.60
CA LEU A 213 -3.58 -3.36 -22.30
C LEU A 213 -4.30 -2.58 -21.19
N ALA A 214 -3.61 -2.19 -20.12
CA ALA A 214 -4.20 -1.41 -19.04
C ALA A 214 -4.73 -0.04 -19.50
N ALA A 215 -4.07 0.58 -20.48
CA ALA A 215 -4.49 1.86 -21.06
C ALA A 215 -5.68 1.73 -22.03
N THR A 216 -5.91 0.55 -22.61
CA THR A 216 -6.91 0.33 -23.67
C THR A 216 -8.08 -0.56 -23.23
N ALA A 217 -7.97 -1.23 -22.09
CA ALA A 217 -9.01 -2.09 -21.58
C ALA A 217 -10.27 -1.28 -21.23
N ALA A 218 -11.42 -1.75 -21.75
CA ALA A 218 -12.71 -1.13 -21.49
C ALA A 218 -13.16 -1.26 -20.01
N SER A 219 -12.63 -2.24 -19.28
CA SER A 219 -12.87 -2.43 -17.85
C SER A 219 -11.74 -3.21 -17.18
N GLU A 220 -11.60 -3.07 -15.87
CA GLU A 220 -10.65 -3.83 -15.06
C GLU A 220 -10.90 -5.35 -15.14
N ALA A 221 -12.16 -5.78 -15.06
CA ALA A 221 -12.53 -7.19 -15.19
C ALA A 221 -12.04 -7.81 -16.52
N ARG A 222 -12.17 -7.04 -17.62
CA ARG A 222 -11.67 -7.47 -18.94
C ARG A 222 -10.14 -7.50 -18.96
N PHE A 223 -9.48 -6.52 -18.36
CA PHE A 223 -8.02 -6.51 -18.21
C PHE A 223 -7.54 -7.76 -17.47
N GLN A 224 -8.10 -8.05 -16.28
CA GLN A 224 -7.68 -9.19 -15.46
C GLN A 224 -7.89 -10.54 -16.16
N THR A 225 -9.03 -10.70 -16.84
CA THR A 225 -9.34 -11.92 -17.61
C THR A 225 -8.29 -12.22 -18.69
N LEU A 226 -7.76 -11.18 -19.34
CA LEU A 226 -6.74 -11.32 -20.38
C LEU A 226 -5.35 -11.52 -19.77
N ILE A 227 -5.04 -10.80 -18.69
CA ILE A 227 -3.67 -10.67 -18.23
C ILE A 227 -3.24 -11.74 -17.24
N VAL A 228 -4.15 -12.23 -16.38
CA VAL A 228 -3.80 -13.21 -15.34
C VAL A 228 -3.22 -14.49 -15.96
N PRO A 229 -3.83 -15.11 -17.00
CA PRO A 229 -3.24 -16.31 -17.63
C PRO A 229 -1.87 -16.03 -18.26
N TYR A 230 -1.71 -14.88 -18.90
CA TYR A 230 -0.45 -14.45 -19.50
C TYR A 230 0.64 -14.25 -18.45
N TRP A 231 0.31 -13.55 -17.36
CA TRP A 231 1.22 -13.22 -16.27
C TRP A 231 1.77 -14.47 -15.58
N TYR A 232 0.90 -15.41 -15.24
CA TYR A 232 1.31 -16.66 -14.61
C TYR A 232 2.10 -17.57 -15.55
N THR A 233 1.84 -17.52 -16.87
CA THR A 233 2.68 -18.20 -17.86
C THR A 233 4.08 -17.56 -17.93
N LEU A 234 4.15 -16.23 -17.90
CA LEU A 234 5.41 -15.48 -17.98
C LEU A 234 6.26 -15.62 -16.71
N LEU A 235 5.63 -15.62 -15.52
CA LEU A 235 6.30 -15.91 -14.25
C LEU A 235 6.95 -17.29 -14.21
N ARG A 236 6.31 -18.31 -14.82
CA ARG A 236 6.90 -19.67 -14.93
C ARG A 236 8.13 -19.72 -15.84
N LEU A 237 8.28 -18.77 -16.75
CA LEU A 237 9.37 -18.71 -17.73
C LEU A 237 10.53 -17.80 -17.30
N MET A 238 10.29 -16.88 -16.34
CA MET A 238 11.35 -16.07 -15.77
C MET A 238 12.08 -16.88 -14.69
N PRO A 239 13.43 -16.95 -14.70
CA PRO A 239 14.17 -17.50 -13.58
C PRO A 239 13.74 -16.77 -12.31
N SER A 240 13.50 -17.51 -11.23
CA SER A 240 13.19 -16.93 -9.92
C SER A 240 14.38 -16.09 -9.46
N SER A 241 14.40 -14.81 -9.80
CA SER A 241 15.23 -13.85 -9.09
C SER A 241 14.55 -13.66 -7.74
N THR A 242 15.19 -14.22 -6.70
CA THR A 242 14.88 -14.11 -5.26
C THR A 242 13.60 -14.80 -4.77
N ARG A 243 13.79 -15.98 -4.15
CA ARG A 243 13.17 -16.31 -2.85
C ARG A 243 13.85 -15.50 -1.77
#